data_AF-C0QJX7-F1
#
_entry.id   AF-C0QJX7-F1
#
_cell.length_a   1.000
_cell.length_b   1.000
_cell.length_c   1.000
_cell.angle_alpha   90.00
_cell.angle_beta   90.00
_cell.angle_gamma   90.00
#
_symmetry.space_group_name_H-M   'P 1'
#
loop_
_entity.id
_entity.type
_entity.pdbx_description
1 polymer ?
#
loop_
_entity_poly.entity_id
_entity_poly.type
_entity_poly.pdbx_seq_one_letter_code
_entity_poly.pdbx_strand_id
1 'polypeptide(L)'
;MIKLNVMVTLPDATRLPCGEIVATPPDSQGLVKGAFRYSKAYLDHSLAFPLDPVTLPMISKEFIAQSPAGVHAVFEDALPDDWEKNC
;
A
#
# COMPACT_ATOMS: atom_id res chain seq x y z
N MET A 1 9.03 -11.42 8.09
CA MET A 1 8.48 -10.08 7.83
C MET A 1 8.87 -9.70 6.42
N ILE A 2 7.90 -9.30 5.60
CA ILE A 2 8.11 -8.83 4.24
C ILE A 2 7.94 -7.31 4.27
N LYS A 3 8.85 -6.58 3.62
CA LYS A 3 8.78 -5.13 3.47
C LYS A 3 8.90 -4.80 1.99
N LEU A 4 7.99 -3.99 1.47
CA LEU A 4 8.03 -3.49 0.10
C LEU A 4 8.05 -1.97 0.12
N ASN A 5 8.84 -1.38 -0.77
CA ASN A 5 8.85 0.06 -0.99
C ASN A 5 7.81 0.40 -2.05
N VAL A 6 6.96 1.38 -1.77
CA VAL A 6 5.95 1.87 -2.70
C VAL A 6 6.49 3.10 -3.40
N MET A 7 6.56 3.05 -4.73
CA MET A 7 7.04 4.13 -5.58
C MET A 7 5.89 4.62 -6.46
N VAL A 8 5.76 5.94 -6.62
CA VAL A 8 4.81 6.54 -7.56
C VAL A 8 5.59 7.18 -8.69
N THR A 9 5.13 6.98 -9.92
CA THR A 9 5.59 7.74 -11.09
C THR A 9 4.56 8.82 -11.38
N LEU A 10 4.97 10.07 -11.31
CA LEU A 10 4.12 11.23 -11.58
C LEU A 10 4.02 11.50 -13.11
N PRO A 11 3.06 12.34 -13.56
CA PRO A 11 2.88 12.64 -14.98
C PRO A 11 4.09 13.25 -15.68
N ASP A 12 4.97 13.91 -14.91
CA ASP A 12 6.24 14.47 -15.38
C ASP A 12 7.38 13.43 -15.46
N ALA A 13 7.04 12.14 -15.31
CA ALA A 13 7.95 10.99 -15.22
C ALA A 13 8.85 10.97 -13.97
N THR A 14 8.66 11.88 -13.01
CA THR A 14 9.38 11.85 -11.74
C THR A 14 8.96 10.63 -10.93
N ARG A 15 9.94 9.87 -10.42
CA ARG A 15 9.70 8.75 -9.50
C ARG A 15 9.94 9.20 -8.07
N LEU A 16 8.91 9.09 -7.23
CA LEU A 16 8.98 9.46 -5.82
C LEU A 16 8.77 8.26 -4.91
N PRO A 17 9.53 8.15 -3.81
CA PRO A 17 9.23 7.19 -2.75
C PRO A 17 7.94 7.60 -2.07
N CYS A 18 6.85 6.87 -2.33
CA CYS A 18 5.53 7.19 -1.81
C CYS A 18 5.37 6.74 -0.36
N GLY A 19 5.86 5.54 -0.04
CA GLY A 19 5.72 4.97 1.28
C GLY A 19 6.31 3.57 1.37
N GLU A 20 6.00 2.91 2.48
CA GLU A 20 6.47 1.56 2.78
C GLU A 20 5.28 0.73 3.24
N ILE A 21 5.16 -0.49 2.73
CA ILE A 21 4.24 -1.50 3.25
C ILE A 21 5.04 -2.61 3.91
N VAL A 22 4.57 -3.05 5.07
CA VAL A 22 5.10 -4.21 5.79
C VAL A 22 4.00 -5.23 5.99
N ALA A 23 4.35 -6.51 5.87
CA ALA A 23 3.43 -7.62 6.10
C ALA A 23 4.12 -8.75 6.87
N THR A 24 3.36 -9.43 7.72
CA THR A 24 3.77 -10.72 8.29
C THR A 24 3.47 -11.84 7.31
N PRO A 25 4.15 -12.99 7.41
CA PRO A 25 3.61 -14.22 6.82
C PRO A 25 2.19 -14.50 7.36
N PRO A 26 1.36 -15.25 6.61
CA PRO A 26 0.08 -15.72 7.12
C PRO A 26 0.28 -16.56 8.40
N ASP A 27 -0.59 -16.36 9.38
CA ASP A 27 -0.62 -17.23 10.57
C ASP A 27 -1.30 -18.59 10.28
N SER A 28 -1.47 -19.42 11.31
CA SER A 28 -2.11 -20.73 11.18
C SER A 28 -3.58 -20.68 10.73
N GLN A 29 -4.21 -19.50 10.77
CA GLN A 29 -5.56 -19.25 10.30
C GLN A 29 -5.58 -18.55 8.93
N GLY A 30 -4.41 -18.31 8.33
CA GLY A 30 -4.26 -17.60 7.06
C GLY A 30 -4.33 -16.08 7.18
N LEU A 31 -4.38 -15.52 8.38
CA LEU A 31 -4.47 -14.07 8.57
C LEU A 31 -3.11 -13.42 8.36
N VAL A 32 -3.10 -12.36 7.54
CA VAL A 32 -1.93 -11.52 7.30
C VAL A 32 -2.11 -10.19 8.00
N LYS A 33 -1.15 -9.82 8.86
CA LYS A 33 -1.06 -8.49 9.46
C LYS A 33 -0.14 -7.64 8.62
N GLY A 34 -0.51 -6.39 8.43
CA GLY A 34 0.38 -5.45 7.76
C GLY A 34 0.13 -4.02 8.17
N ALA A 35 1.03 -3.16 7.72
CA ALA A 35 0.91 -1.73 7.91
C ALA A 35 1.48 -0.99 6.71
N PHE A 36 0.96 0.21 6.48
CA PHE A 36 1.51 1.15 5.51
C PHE A 36 1.78 2.50 6.15
N ARG A 37 2.79 3.18 5.64
CA ARG A 37 3.11 4.55 6.03
C ARG A 37 3.62 5.32 4.81
N TYR A 38 3.08 6.52 4.64
CA TYR A 38 3.59 7.48 3.66
C TYR A 38 5.00 7.96 4.04
N SER A 39 5.84 8.15 3.03
CA SER A 39 7.14 8.78 3.21
C SER A 39 6.96 10.29 3.43
N LYS A 40 7.85 10.90 4.23
CA LYS A 40 7.84 12.36 4.40
C LYS A 40 8.04 13.09 3.07
N ALA A 41 8.92 12.57 2.22
CA ALA A 41 9.19 13.15 0.91
C ALA A 41 7.94 13.18 0.01
N TYR A 42 7.07 12.18 0.14
CA TYR A 42 5.80 12.15 -0.60
C TYR A 42 4.79 13.13 -0.01
N LEU A 43 4.61 13.14 1.31
CA LEU A 43 3.67 14.05 1.97
C LEU A 43 3.99 15.53 1.74
N ASP A 44 5.27 15.87 1.58
CA ASP A 44 5.74 17.23 1.34
C ASP A 44 5.73 17.63 -0.16
N HIS A 45 5.42 16.71 -1.08
CA HIS A 45 5.51 16.96 -2.52
C HIS A 45 4.24 17.63 -3.07
N SER A 46 4.39 18.68 -3.89
CA SER A 46 3.26 19.47 -4.40
C SER A 46 2.28 18.70 -5.29
N LEU A 47 2.75 17.64 -5.94
CA LEU A 47 1.97 16.73 -6.78
C LEU A 47 1.52 15.45 -6.06
N ALA A 48 1.67 15.38 -4.74
CA ALA A 48 1.25 14.21 -3.98
C ALA A 48 -0.28 14.13 -3.86
N PHE A 49 -0.78 12.90 -3.76
CA PHE A 49 -2.20 12.59 -3.64
C PHE A 49 -2.38 11.36 -2.74
N PRO A 50 -3.55 11.18 -2.11
CA PRO A 50 -3.81 9.95 -1.36
C PRO A 50 -3.91 8.74 -2.31
N LEU A 51 -3.20 7.65 -2.01
CA LEU A 51 -3.29 6.39 -2.78
C LEU A 51 -4.71 5.82 -2.76
N ASP A 52 -5.40 5.98 -1.63
CA ASP A 52 -6.83 5.75 -1.49
C ASP A 52 -7.41 6.89 -0.62
N PRO A 53 -8.33 7.71 -1.14
CA PRO A 53 -8.89 8.85 -0.40
C PRO A 53 -9.60 8.47 0.91
N VAL A 54 -10.09 7.24 1.03
CA VAL A 54 -10.88 6.74 2.16
C VAL A 54 -10.01 5.94 3.12
N THR A 55 -9.29 4.94 2.62
CA THR A 55 -8.55 3.99 3.46
C THR A 55 -7.11 4.43 3.76
N LEU A 56 -6.52 5.26 2.89
CA LEU A 56 -5.15 5.79 3.03
C LEU A 56 -5.11 7.32 2.79
N PRO A 57 -5.80 8.13 3.61
CA PRO A 57 -5.73 9.58 3.50
C PRO A 57 -4.28 10.06 3.68
N MET A 58 -3.91 11.16 3.01
CA MET A 58 -2.53 11.67 2.94
C MET A 58 -2.12 12.35 4.26
N ILE A 59 -1.91 11.54 5.31
CA ILE A 59 -1.51 11.99 6.64
C ILE A 59 -0.25 11.27 7.11
N SER A 60 0.54 11.94 7.94
CA SER A 60 1.74 11.38 8.56
C SER A 60 1.36 10.45 9.73
N LYS A 61 0.83 9.28 9.39
CA LYS A 61 0.41 8.23 10.33
C LYS A 61 0.70 6.85 9.75
N GLU A 62 0.90 5.88 10.64
CA GLU A 62 0.90 4.46 10.29
C GLU A 62 -0.53 3.93 10.21
N PHE A 63 -0.86 3.29 9.10
CA PHE A 63 -2.12 2.63 8.85
C PHE A 63 -1.94 1.14 9.08
N ILE A 64 -2.62 0.59 10.08
CA ILE A 64 -2.54 -0.84 10.42
C ILE A 64 -3.72 -1.55 9.75
N ALA A 65 -3.45 -2.68 9.10
CA ALA A 65 -4.45 -3.54 8.49
C ALA A 65 -4.33 -4.97 8.99
N GLN A 66 -5.48 -5.60 9.17
CA GLN A 66 -5.60 -7.04 9.38
C GLN A 66 -6.48 -7.57 8.26
N SER A 67 -5.94 -8.48 7.45
CA SER A 67 -6.67 -9.13 6.35
C SER A 67 -8.01 -9.71 6.88
N PRO A 68 -9.11 -9.60 6.11
CA PRO A 68 -9.18 -9.28 4.69
C PRO A 68 -9.42 -7.78 4.36
N ALA A 69 -9.26 -6.86 5.32
CA ALA A 69 -9.63 -5.47 5.12
C ALA A 69 -8.51 -4.46 5.43
N GLY A 70 -8.54 -3.30 4.78
CA GLY A 70 -7.66 -2.16 5.04
C GLY A 70 -6.58 -1.95 3.99
N VAL A 71 -5.37 -1.57 4.42
CA VAL A 71 -4.20 -1.32 3.56
C VAL A 71 -3.95 -2.41 2.53
N HIS A 72 -4.17 -3.68 2.88
CA HIS A 72 -4.00 -4.79 1.95
C HIS A 72 -4.97 -4.73 0.77
N ALA A 73 -6.22 -4.32 0.99
CA ALA A 73 -7.25 -4.21 -0.06
C ALA A 73 -6.85 -3.20 -1.15
N VAL A 74 -6.21 -2.08 -0.77
CA VAL A 74 -5.75 -1.06 -1.74
C VAL A 74 -4.72 -1.63 -2.72
N PHE A 75 -3.87 -2.55 -2.25
CA PHE A 75 -2.88 -3.19 -3.11
C PHE A 75 -3.38 -4.52 -3.71
N GLU A 76 -4.37 -5.17 -3.09
CA GLU A 76 -5.04 -6.36 -3.62
C GLU A 76 -5.83 -6.05 -4.90
N ASP A 77 -6.49 -4.89 -4.99
CA ASP A 77 -7.15 -4.43 -6.22
C ASP A 77 -6.17 -4.24 -7.40
N ALA A 78 -4.87 -4.14 -7.12
CA ALA A 78 -3.81 -4.07 -8.13
C ALA A 78 -3.16 -5.43 -8.44
N LEU A 79 -3.52 -6.49 -7.71
CA LEU A 79 -3.13 -7.85 -8.05
C LEU A 79 -3.99 -8.35 -9.21
N PRO A 80 -3.52 -9.36 -9.96
CA PRO A 80 -4.37 -10.05 -10.92
C PRO A 80 -5.66 -10.48 -10.22
N ASP A 81 -6.80 -10.12 -10.80
CA ASP A 81 -8.07 -10.68 -10.37
C ASP A 81 -8.07 -12.20 -10.63
N ASP A 82 -9.05 -12.93 -10.10
CA ASP A 82 -9.15 -14.39 -10.23
C ASP A 82 -9.21 -14.91 -11.69
N TRP A 83 -9.10 -14.03 -12.70
CA TRP A 83 -8.98 -14.36 -14.11
C TRP A 83 -7.76 -15.25 -14.43
N GLU A 84 -6.65 -15.15 -13.70
CA GLU A 84 -5.43 -15.93 -13.99
C GLU A 84 -5.30 -17.26 -13.23
N LYS A 85 -6.29 -17.68 -12.42
CA LYS A 85 -6.20 -18.94 -11.66
C LYS A 85 -6.58 -20.20 -12.44
N ASN A 86 -7.12 -20.07 -13.66
CA ASN A 86 -7.71 -21.20 -14.43
C ASN A 86 -7.30 -21.29 -15.91
N CYS A 87 -6.13 -20.77 -16.33
CA CYS A 87 -5.61 -21.01 -17.69
C CYS A 87 -4.57 -22.12 -17.74
#